data_AF-A0A6I2Y545-F1
#
_entry.id   AF-A0A6I2Y545-F1
#
_cell.length_a   1.000
_cell.length_b   1.000
_cell.length_c   1.000
_cell.angle_alpha   90.00
_cell.angle_beta   90.00
_cell.angle_gamma   90.00
#
_symmetry.space_group_name_H-M   'P 1'
#
loop_
_entity.id
_entity.type
_entity.pdbx_description
1 polymer ?
#
loop_
_entity_poly.entity_id
_entity_poly.type
_entity_poly.pdbx_seq_one_letter_code
_entity_poly.pdbx_strand_id
1 'polypeptide(L)'
;MDLVNHSGVAVREVHLGEAGRADYLLYVERRLCGVIEAKPAGTPLTGVQWQTARYAQGVPAEMRLGAVMAGDRLPFLFEASGSETVFTNVFDPDPASRRMFAFPRPETLARFIRDAQANPLAPTWRGRVRSMPSLQGYDMRPASERSVVAIEASMAAGKPRSLVQMATGAGKTRMAVCECYRLLKFGGVNRVLFLVDRNNLADQTLREFRDWTTPDDGRKFTELYNVDPLTSSGSVGSSKVVISTIQRVWSVLKGQEVPEGDDPGIDDFIPDAPVEVQYNALMPPETFDFVIVDEAHRSIYGLWRGVVEYFDAHIVGLTATPM
;
A
#
# COMPACT_ATOMS: atom_id res chain seq x y z
N MET A 1 -19.54 1.40 -27.14
CA MET A 1 -18.56 1.75 -26.09
C MET A 1 -17.22 1.23 -26.56
N ASP A 2 -16.21 2.09 -26.68
CA ASP A 2 -14.89 1.68 -27.15
C ASP A 2 -14.10 1.07 -25.97
N LEU A 3 -14.26 -0.23 -25.77
CA LEU A 3 -13.48 -1.02 -24.82
C LEU A 3 -12.08 -1.35 -25.37
N VAL A 4 -11.76 -0.95 -26.60
CA VAL A 4 -10.56 -1.38 -27.32
C VAL A 4 -9.39 -0.44 -27.05
N ASN A 5 -9.67 0.86 -26.88
CA ASN A 5 -8.64 1.90 -26.76
C ASN A 5 -8.26 2.31 -25.33
N HIS A 6 -8.84 1.70 -24.29
CA HIS A 6 -8.58 2.07 -22.89
C HIS A 6 -8.29 0.84 -22.00
N SER A 7 -7.27 0.94 -21.13
CA SER A 7 -6.86 -0.12 -20.19
C SER A 7 -7.88 -0.34 -19.07
N GLY A 8 -8.63 0.70 -18.69
CA GLY A 8 -9.72 0.65 -17.74
C GLY A 8 -10.93 1.46 -18.20
N VAL A 9 -12.13 0.92 -18.03
CA VAL A 9 -13.39 1.52 -18.45
C VAL A 9 -14.44 1.37 -17.35
N ALA A 10 -15.13 2.46 -17.01
CA ALA A 10 -16.31 2.44 -16.14
C ALA A 10 -17.58 2.60 -16.99
N VAL A 11 -18.51 1.64 -16.90
CA VAL A 11 -19.80 1.65 -17.61
C VAL A 11 -20.87 2.08 -16.63
N ARG A 12 -21.60 3.17 -16.91
CA ARG A 12 -22.62 3.68 -16.00
C ARG A 12 -23.97 2.96 -16.13
N GLU A 13 -24.76 2.99 -15.06
CA GLU A 13 -26.19 2.65 -15.01
C GLU A 13 -26.53 1.29 -15.63
N VAL A 14 -25.81 0.25 -15.18
CA VAL A 14 -25.95 -1.11 -15.73
C VAL A 14 -26.97 -1.91 -14.94
N HIS A 15 -27.92 -2.53 -15.64
CA HIS A 15 -28.89 -3.44 -15.05
C HIS A 15 -28.28 -4.84 -14.90
N LEU A 16 -28.32 -5.37 -13.68
CA LEU A 16 -27.80 -6.68 -13.28
C LEU A 16 -28.94 -7.66 -12.97
N GLY A 17 -30.04 -7.57 -13.73
CA GLY A 17 -31.24 -8.38 -13.51
C GLY A 17 -31.85 -8.15 -12.12
N GLU A 18 -32.06 -9.24 -11.37
CA GLU A 18 -32.64 -9.22 -10.02
C GLU A 18 -31.76 -8.52 -8.99
N ALA A 19 -30.46 -8.35 -9.25
CA ALA A 19 -29.55 -7.63 -8.36
C ALA A 19 -29.86 -6.13 -8.32
N GLY A 20 -30.54 -5.60 -9.34
CA GLY A 20 -30.89 -4.20 -9.48
C GLY A 20 -30.00 -3.48 -10.49
N ARG A 21 -29.87 -2.16 -10.33
CA ARG A 21 -29.08 -1.30 -11.22
C ARG A 21 -27.86 -0.78 -10.47
N ALA A 22 -26.68 -1.19 -10.91
CA ALA A 22 -25.42 -0.68 -10.38
C ALA A 22 -25.09 0.68 -11.02
N ASP A 23 -24.54 1.60 -10.22
CA ASP A 23 -24.14 2.91 -10.74
C ASP A 23 -23.00 2.80 -11.75
N TYR A 24 -21.96 2.00 -11.45
CA TYR A 24 -20.91 1.70 -12.41
C TYR A 24 -20.44 0.24 -12.35
N LEU A 25 -20.15 -0.33 -13.51
CA LEU A 25 -19.34 -1.54 -13.64
C LEU A 25 -17.93 -1.20 -14.13
N LEU A 26 -16.93 -1.89 -13.58
CA LEU A 26 -15.52 -1.69 -13.91
C LEU A 26 -15.02 -2.80 -14.81
N TYR A 27 -14.42 -2.39 -15.93
CA TYR A 27 -13.70 -3.26 -16.85
C TYR A 27 -12.23 -2.89 -16.83
N VAL A 28 -11.37 -3.88 -16.67
CA VAL A 28 -9.92 -3.73 -16.78
C VAL A 28 -9.43 -4.76 -17.80
N GLU A 29 -8.63 -4.32 -18.76
CA GLU A 29 -8.15 -5.16 -19.88
C GLU A 29 -9.31 -5.90 -20.59
N ARG A 30 -10.46 -5.23 -20.72
CA ARG A 30 -11.74 -5.72 -21.31
C ARG A 30 -12.49 -6.77 -20.48
N ARG A 31 -12.06 -7.04 -19.25
CA ARG A 31 -12.72 -7.99 -18.35
C ARG A 31 -13.49 -7.25 -17.27
N LEU A 32 -14.77 -7.59 -17.10
CA LEU A 32 -15.58 -7.10 -15.99
C LEU A 32 -14.95 -7.57 -14.68
N CYS A 33 -14.56 -6.66 -13.78
CA CYS A 33 -13.83 -7.01 -12.57
C CYS A 33 -14.31 -6.29 -11.31
N GLY A 34 -15.25 -5.36 -11.41
CA GLY A 34 -15.73 -4.66 -10.23
C GLY A 34 -16.99 -3.86 -10.42
N VAL A 35 -17.45 -3.27 -9.33
CA VAL A 35 -18.64 -2.43 -9.24
C VAL A 35 -18.35 -1.22 -8.37
N ILE A 36 -18.92 -0.07 -8.73
CA ILE A 36 -18.95 1.14 -7.90
C ILE A 36 -20.40 1.47 -7.59
N GLU A 37 -20.69 1.68 -6.31
CA GLU A 37 -21.92 2.31 -5.83
C GLU A 37 -21.63 3.76 -5.43
N ALA A 38 -22.31 4.71 -6.06
CA ALA A 38 -22.13 6.13 -5.80
C ALA A 38 -23.22 6.66 -4.87
N LYS A 39 -22.85 7.62 -4.01
CA LYS A 39 -23.77 8.36 -3.15
C LYS A 39 -23.55 9.86 -3.31
N PRO A 40 -24.55 10.70 -2.99
CA PRO A 40 -24.38 12.15 -3.01
C PRO A 40 -23.21 12.61 -2.14
N ALA A 41 -22.60 13.73 -2.52
CA ALA A 41 -21.50 14.38 -1.81
C ALA A 41 -21.78 14.46 -0.29
N GLY A 42 -20.87 13.95 0.54
CA GLY A 42 -20.98 14.02 2.00
C GLY A 42 -21.86 12.94 2.65
N THR A 43 -22.41 12.00 1.87
CA THR A 43 -23.17 10.86 2.42
C THR A 43 -22.21 9.88 3.11
N PRO A 44 -22.46 9.47 4.37
CA PRO A 44 -21.70 8.40 5.01
C PRO A 44 -21.85 7.07 4.25
N LEU A 45 -20.75 6.35 4.05
CA LEU A 45 -20.74 5.08 3.32
C LEU A 45 -21.01 3.85 4.20
N THR A 46 -21.21 4.04 5.50
CA THR A 46 -21.55 2.96 6.44
C THR A 46 -22.86 2.28 6.04
N GLY A 47 -22.82 0.96 5.87
CA GLY A 47 -24.00 0.19 5.49
C GLY A 47 -24.34 0.27 4.00
N VAL A 48 -23.47 0.82 3.16
CA VAL A 48 -23.61 0.77 1.69
C VAL A 48 -23.03 -0.54 1.13
N GLN A 49 -22.09 -1.17 1.83
CA GLN A 49 -21.33 -2.35 1.38
C GLN A 49 -22.20 -3.55 0.96
N TRP A 50 -23.41 -3.68 1.50
CA TRP A 50 -24.30 -4.78 1.09
C TRP A 50 -24.80 -4.59 -0.35
N GLN A 51 -24.90 -3.36 -0.86
CA GLN A 51 -25.32 -3.08 -2.24
C GLN A 51 -24.26 -3.55 -3.23
N THR A 52 -23.00 -3.16 -3.02
CA THR A 52 -21.89 -3.60 -3.87
C THR A 52 -21.71 -5.11 -3.80
N ALA A 53 -21.83 -5.72 -2.62
CA ALA A 53 -21.80 -7.18 -2.46
C ALA A 53 -22.93 -7.87 -3.26
N ARG A 54 -24.16 -7.36 -3.18
CA ARG A 54 -25.31 -7.85 -3.95
C ARG A 54 -25.06 -7.76 -5.45
N TYR A 55 -24.59 -6.62 -5.94
CA TYR A 55 -24.30 -6.44 -7.37
C TYR A 55 -23.18 -7.37 -7.86
N ALA A 56 -22.10 -7.50 -7.09
CA ALA A 56 -20.97 -8.34 -7.46
C ALA A 56 -21.30 -9.82 -7.50
N GLN A 57 -22.19 -10.30 -6.62
CA GLN A 57 -22.72 -11.68 -6.68
C GLN A 57 -23.77 -11.82 -7.78
N GLY A 58 -24.59 -10.80 -7.99
CA GLY A 58 -25.75 -10.84 -8.89
C GLY A 58 -25.45 -10.57 -10.37
N VAL A 59 -24.19 -10.67 -10.81
CA VAL A 59 -23.81 -10.49 -12.22
C VAL A 59 -24.50 -11.56 -13.09
N PRO A 60 -25.23 -11.18 -14.16
CA PRO A 60 -25.88 -12.14 -15.07
C PRO A 60 -24.90 -13.14 -15.70
N ALA A 61 -25.38 -14.35 -16.02
CA ALA A 61 -24.55 -15.45 -16.50
C ALA A 61 -23.77 -15.10 -17.78
N GLU A 62 -24.41 -14.37 -18.69
CA GLU A 62 -23.83 -13.89 -19.93
C GLU A 62 -22.67 -12.91 -19.70
N MET A 63 -22.74 -12.07 -18.65
CA MET A 63 -21.66 -11.14 -18.30
C MET A 63 -20.53 -11.85 -17.56
N ARG A 64 -20.82 -12.92 -16.80
CA ARG A 64 -19.81 -13.70 -16.07
C ARG A 64 -18.81 -14.40 -17.00
N LEU A 65 -19.20 -14.76 -18.24
CA LEU A 65 -18.32 -15.45 -19.19
C LEU A 65 -17.03 -14.67 -19.50
N GLY A 66 -17.08 -13.33 -19.48
CA GLY A 66 -15.93 -12.45 -19.71
C GLY A 66 -15.36 -11.81 -18.44
N ALA A 67 -15.90 -12.15 -17.27
CA ALA A 67 -15.57 -11.49 -16.02
C ALA A 67 -14.30 -12.07 -15.35
N VAL A 68 -13.73 -11.29 -14.44
CA VAL A 68 -12.86 -11.79 -13.38
C VAL A 68 -13.75 -12.13 -12.19
N MET A 69 -13.68 -13.37 -11.73
CA MET A 69 -14.43 -13.84 -10.56
C MET A 69 -13.47 -14.22 -9.44
N ALA A 70 -13.77 -13.79 -8.22
CA ALA A 70 -13.17 -14.27 -6.98
C ALA A 70 -14.21 -15.11 -6.24
N GLY A 71 -14.21 -16.42 -6.49
CA GLY A 71 -15.30 -17.30 -6.07
C GLY A 71 -16.57 -17.02 -6.88
N ASP A 72 -17.64 -16.63 -6.20
CA ASP A 72 -18.98 -16.40 -6.77
C ASP A 72 -19.28 -14.93 -7.13
N ARG A 73 -18.31 -14.03 -6.95
CA ARG A 73 -18.51 -12.57 -7.11
C ARG A 73 -17.34 -11.85 -7.79
N LEU A 74 -17.59 -10.64 -8.26
CA LEU A 74 -16.53 -9.75 -8.78
C LEU A 74 -15.53 -9.36 -7.67
N PRO A 75 -14.23 -9.22 -7.99
CA PRO A 75 -13.20 -9.02 -6.97
C PRO A 75 -13.14 -7.60 -6.38
N PHE A 76 -13.55 -6.57 -7.11
CA PHE A 76 -13.34 -5.19 -6.70
C PHE A 76 -14.66 -4.47 -6.41
N LEU A 77 -14.87 -4.13 -5.15
CA LEU A 77 -16.09 -3.47 -4.66
C LEU A 77 -15.74 -2.07 -4.20
N PHE A 78 -16.41 -1.06 -4.74
CA PHE A 78 -16.19 0.33 -4.33
C PHE A 78 -17.48 1.03 -3.93
N GLU A 79 -17.40 1.81 -2.88
CA GLU A 79 -18.42 2.78 -2.49
C GLU A 79 -17.81 4.18 -2.51
N ALA A 80 -18.49 5.15 -3.10
CA ALA A 80 -17.97 6.51 -3.20
C ALA A 80 -19.05 7.57 -2.97
N SER A 81 -18.76 8.58 -2.15
CA SER A 81 -19.68 9.69 -1.85
C SER A 81 -19.10 11.05 -2.20
N GLY A 82 -18.18 11.13 -3.16
CA GLY A 82 -17.49 12.37 -3.55
C GLY A 82 -16.49 12.92 -2.53
N SER A 83 -16.71 12.67 -1.24
CA SER A 83 -15.78 13.00 -0.13
C SER A 83 -15.05 11.79 0.42
N GLU A 84 -15.63 10.58 0.28
CA GLU A 84 -15.03 9.33 0.75
C GLU A 84 -15.03 8.30 -0.38
N THR A 85 -13.99 7.48 -0.42
CA THR A 85 -13.93 6.26 -1.23
C THR A 85 -13.61 5.09 -0.31
N VAL A 86 -14.41 4.04 -0.40
CA VAL A 86 -14.23 2.78 0.33
C VAL A 86 -14.01 1.67 -0.69
N PHE A 87 -13.11 0.75 -0.37
CA PHE A 87 -12.72 -0.35 -1.24
C PHE A 87 -12.71 -1.67 -0.45
N THR A 88 -13.24 -2.72 -1.08
CA THR A 88 -13.05 -4.10 -0.64
C THR A 88 -12.43 -4.89 -1.79
N ASN A 89 -11.30 -5.55 -1.51
CA ASN A 89 -10.69 -6.51 -2.42
C ASN A 89 -11.07 -7.93 -1.98
N VAL A 90 -11.93 -8.60 -2.75
CA VAL A 90 -12.40 -9.96 -2.43
C VAL A 90 -11.30 -11.01 -2.57
N PHE A 91 -10.19 -10.69 -3.24
CA PHE A 91 -9.01 -11.57 -3.22
C PHE A 91 -8.32 -11.62 -1.85
N ASP A 92 -8.50 -10.62 -0.97
CA ASP A 92 -7.93 -10.70 0.38
C ASP A 92 -8.51 -11.91 1.13
N PRO A 93 -7.73 -12.58 2.01
CA PRO A 93 -8.19 -13.79 2.68
C PRO A 93 -9.38 -13.54 3.63
N ASP A 94 -9.40 -12.38 4.27
CA ASP A 94 -10.54 -11.86 5.03
C ASP A 94 -10.93 -10.50 4.42
N PRO A 95 -11.76 -10.47 3.35
CA PRO A 95 -12.12 -9.22 2.68
C PRO A 95 -12.81 -8.25 3.63
N ALA A 96 -12.20 -7.09 3.83
CA ALA A 96 -12.73 -6.02 4.67
C ALA A 96 -12.73 -4.70 3.89
N SER A 97 -13.81 -3.94 4.06
CA SER A 97 -13.91 -2.61 3.49
C SER A 97 -12.93 -1.66 4.18
N ARG A 98 -12.17 -0.91 3.41
CA ARG A 98 -11.22 0.10 3.91
C ARG A 98 -11.35 1.40 3.16
N ARG A 99 -11.05 2.51 3.84
CA ARG A 99 -11.00 3.83 3.21
C ARG A 99 -9.77 3.92 2.31
N MET A 100 -9.93 4.60 1.19
CA MET A 100 -8.87 4.93 0.26
C MET A 100 -8.91 6.41 -0.09
N PHE A 101 -7.74 6.99 -0.32
CA PHE A 101 -7.64 8.39 -0.70
C PHE A 101 -8.24 8.66 -2.10
N ALA A 102 -7.99 7.77 -3.06
CA ALA A 102 -8.54 7.80 -4.41
C ALA A 102 -8.64 6.38 -4.97
N PHE A 103 -9.40 6.18 -6.06
CA PHE A 103 -9.48 4.90 -6.75
C PHE A 103 -8.10 4.42 -7.22
N PRO A 104 -7.80 3.11 -7.13
CA PRO A 104 -6.60 2.57 -7.75
C PRO A 104 -6.68 2.71 -9.27
N ARG A 105 -5.52 2.86 -9.90
CA ARG A 105 -5.41 2.88 -11.36
C ARG A 105 -5.83 1.55 -11.99
N PRO A 106 -6.29 1.56 -13.25
CA PRO A 106 -6.57 0.34 -13.99
C PRO A 106 -5.39 -0.64 -13.98
N GLU A 107 -4.16 -0.14 -14.11
CA GLU A 107 -2.93 -0.96 -14.12
C GLU A 107 -2.71 -1.66 -12.78
N THR A 108 -3.10 -1.02 -11.67
CA THR A 108 -3.04 -1.57 -10.31
C THR A 108 -4.05 -2.70 -10.14
N LEU A 109 -5.29 -2.49 -10.61
CA LEU A 109 -6.32 -3.54 -10.59
C LEU A 109 -5.92 -4.72 -11.49
N ALA A 110 -5.36 -4.45 -12.67
CA ALA A 110 -4.82 -5.47 -13.56
C ALA A 110 -3.70 -6.28 -12.91
N ARG A 111 -2.80 -5.64 -12.15
CA ARG A 111 -1.78 -6.32 -11.35
C ARG A 111 -2.43 -7.24 -10.31
N PHE A 112 -3.41 -6.77 -9.54
CA PHE A 112 -4.11 -7.61 -8.56
C PHE A 112 -4.76 -8.84 -9.21
N ILE A 113 -5.35 -8.68 -10.40
CA ILE A 113 -5.91 -9.81 -11.17
C ILE A 113 -4.81 -10.82 -11.53
N ARG A 114 -3.68 -10.35 -12.06
CA ARG A 114 -2.54 -11.21 -12.42
C ARG A 114 -1.95 -11.92 -11.20
N ASP A 115 -1.76 -11.22 -10.09
CA ASP A 115 -1.23 -11.79 -8.85
C ASP A 115 -2.16 -12.88 -8.30
N ALA A 116 -3.47 -12.67 -8.37
CA ALA A 116 -4.47 -13.65 -7.96
C ALA A 116 -4.50 -14.89 -8.86
N GLN A 117 -4.29 -14.72 -10.16
CA GLN A 117 -4.17 -15.84 -11.10
C GLN A 117 -2.86 -16.62 -10.90
N ALA A 118 -1.77 -15.93 -10.62
CA ALA A 118 -0.45 -16.54 -10.41
C ALA A 118 -0.35 -17.30 -9.08
N ASN A 119 -1.04 -16.84 -8.04
CA ASN A 119 -1.07 -17.51 -6.73
C ASN A 119 -2.49 -17.53 -6.13
N PRO A 120 -3.36 -18.46 -6.57
CA PRO A 120 -4.75 -18.51 -6.12
C PRO A 120 -4.95 -18.77 -4.63
N LEU A 121 -3.97 -19.40 -3.96
CA LEU A 121 -4.04 -19.70 -2.52
C LEU A 121 -3.65 -18.50 -1.64
N ALA A 122 -2.83 -17.59 -2.18
CA ALA A 122 -2.39 -16.38 -1.50
C ALA A 122 -2.30 -15.22 -2.53
N PRO A 123 -3.45 -14.73 -3.01
CA PRO A 123 -3.53 -13.85 -4.18
C PRO A 123 -3.09 -12.41 -3.89
N THR A 124 -3.11 -11.98 -2.62
CA THR A 124 -2.68 -10.64 -2.19
C THR A 124 -1.56 -10.74 -1.16
N TRP A 125 -0.88 -9.61 -0.91
CA TRP A 125 0.11 -9.57 0.16
C TRP A 125 -0.49 -9.96 1.52
N ARG A 126 -1.76 -9.60 1.78
CA ARG A 126 -2.49 -9.95 3.01
C ARG A 126 -2.69 -11.45 3.18
N GLY A 127 -2.79 -12.19 2.07
CA GLY A 127 -2.78 -13.66 2.07
C GLY A 127 -1.38 -14.22 2.31
N ARG A 128 -0.38 -13.71 1.59
CA ARG A 128 1.00 -14.25 1.61
C ARG A 128 1.69 -14.09 2.96
N VAL A 129 1.45 -12.98 3.67
CA VAL A 129 2.01 -12.76 5.01
C VAL A 129 1.51 -13.76 6.07
N ARG A 130 0.46 -14.55 5.79
CA ARG A 130 0.00 -15.64 6.69
C ARG A 130 0.89 -16.87 6.65
N SER A 131 1.84 -16.94 5.71
CA SER A 131 2.70 -18.11 5.50
C SER A 131 4.16 -17.69 5.30
N MET A 132 4.61 -16.73 6.13
CA MET A 132 6.00 -16.27 6.12
C MET A 132 6.95 -17.38 6.57
N PRO A 133 8.10 -17.59 5.88
CA PRO A 133 9.10 -18.56 6.30
C PRO A 133 9.72 -18.24 7.67
N SER A 134 10.25 -19.25 8.35
CA SER A 134 10.98 -19.09 9.62
C SER A 134 12.16 -18.10 9.49
N LEU A 135 12.50 -17.45 10.61
CA LEU A 135 13.69 -16.62 10.78
C LEU A 135 14.94 -17.41 11.15
N GLN A 136 14.85 -18.74 11.19
CA GLN A 136 16.01 -19.59 11.45
C GLN A 136 17.15 -19.30 10.46
N GLY A 137 18.35 -19.03 10.97
CA GLY A 137 19.53 -18.68 10.16
C GLY A 137 19.71 -17.18 9.92
N TYR A 138 18.77 -16.33 10.34
CA TYR A 138 18.94 -14.89 10.29
C TYR A 138 19.82 -14.41 11.45
N ASP A 139 20.86 -13.62 11.15
CA ASP A 139 21.69 -12.97 12.16
C ASP A 139 20.98 -11.73 12.74
N MET A 140 20.15 -11.99 13.76
CA MET A 140 19.34 -10.99 14.44
C MET A 140 19.41 -11.12 15.95
N ARG A 141 19.29 -9.98 16.64
CA ARG A 141 19.13 -9.95 18.09
C ARG A 141 17.73 -10.46 18.47
N PRO A 142 17.54 -11.06 19.67
CA PRO A 142 16.24 -11.56 20.10
C PRO A 142 15.11 -10.51 20.11
N ALA A 143 15.44 -9.23 20.36
CA ALA A 143 14.45 -8.15 20.28
C ALA A 143 14.01 -7.86 18.83
N SER A 144 14.95 -7.91 17.87
CA SER A 144 14.66 -7.74 16.44
C SER A 144 13.81 -8.89 15.90
N GLU A 145 14.18 -10.13 16.22
CA GLU A 145 13.44 -11.32 15.79
C GLU A 145 11.99 -11.30 16.30
N ARG A 146 11.79 -11.04 17.59
CA ARG A 146 10.44 -10.89 18.16
C ARG A 146 9.63 -9.77 17.50
N SER A 147 10.29 -8.68 17.10
CA SER A 147 9.62 -7.55 16.45
C SER A 147 9.14 -7.91 15.05
N VAL A 148 9.96 -8.58 14.24
CA VAL A 148 9.57 -9.10 12.91
C VAL A 148 8.36 -10.02 13.03
N VAL A 149 8.44 -11.04 13.90
CA VAL A 149 7.34 -11.99 14.09
C VAL A 149 6.05 -11.29 14.54
N ALA A 150 6.16 -10.28 15.41
CA ALA A 150 5.00 -9.51 15.86
C ALA A 150 4.42 -8.60 14.76
N ILE A 151 5.25 -8.01 13.89
CA ILE A 151 4.79 -7.23 12.73
C ILE A 151 4.03 -8.17 11.77
N GLU A 152 4.62 -9.29 11.38
CA GLU A 152 4.03 -10.26 10.47
C GLU A 152 2.72 -10.83 11.02
N ALA A 153 2.65 -11.15 12.32
CA ALA A 153 1.42 -11.59 12.96
C ALA A 153 0.34 -10.49 12.98
N SER A 154 0.72 -9.23 13.18
CA SER A 154 -0.19 -8.08 13.11
C SER A 154 -0.76 -7.91 11.70
N MET A 155 0.09 -8.01 10.68
CA MET A 155 -0.30 -7.97 9.26
C MET A 155 -1.23 -9.13 8.89
N ALA A 156 -0.90 -10.36 9.31
CA ALA A 156 -1.71 -11.55 9.08
C ALA A 156 -3.11 -11.44 9.70
N ALA A 157 -3.21 -10.80 10.87
CA ALA A 157 -4.45 -10.48 11.55
C ALA A 157 -5.24 -9.30 10.93
N GLY A 158 -4.76 -8.73 9.83
CA GLY A 158 -5.43 -7.63 9.12
C GLY A 158 -5.40 -6.29 9.86
N LYS A 159 -4.53 -6.13 10.86
CA LYS A 159 -4.37 -4.83 11.54
C LYS A 159 -3.66 -3.87 10.60
N PRO A 160 -4.15 -2.63 10.38
CA PRO A 160 -3.55 -1.73 9.40
C PRO A 160 -2.23 -1.09 9.86
N ARG A 161 -1.92 -1.17 11.16
CA ARG A 161 -0.79 -0.48 11.78
C ARG A 161 -0.14 -1.32 12.86
N SER A 162 1.17 -1.17 12.99
CA SER A 162 1.98 -1.71 14.08
C SER A 162 2.88 -0.62 14.66
N LEU A 163 3.17 -0.71 15.95
CA LEU A 163 4.19 0.12 16.61
C LEU A 163 5.21 -0.80 17.26
N VAL A 164 6.48 -0.60 16.94
CA VAL A 164 7.59 -1.31 17.56
C VAL A 164 8.38 -0.33 18.42
N GLN A 165 8.41 -0.60 19.71
CA GLN A 165 9.23 0.14 20.66
C GLN A 165 10.48 -0.68 20.99
N MET A 166 11.64 -0.14 20.63
CA MET A 166 12.95 -0.78 20.85
C MET A 166 13.96 0.25 21.32
N ALA A 167 14.66 -0.05 22.42
CA ALA A 167 15.75 0.80 22.89
C ALA A 167 16.79 1.06 21.80
N THR A 168 17.39 2.26 21.82
CA THR A 168 18.48 2.62 20.88
C THR A 168 19.59 1.58 20.93
N GLY A 169 20.09 1.19 19.75
CA GLY A 169 21.12 0.17 19.64
C GLY A 169 20.63 -1.28 19.78
N ALA A 170 19.33 -1.53 19.97
CA ALA A 170 18.76 -2.89 20.00
C ALA A 170 18.64 -3.58 18.61
N GLY A 171 19.09 -2.91 17.55
CA GLY A 171 19.07 -3.44 16.18
C GLY A 171 17.82 -3.08 15.37
N LYS A 172 17.24 -1.89 15.61
CA LYS A 172 16.03 -1.39 14.94
C LYS A 172 16.17 -1.28 13.41
N THR A 173 17.24 -0.65 12.92
CA THR A 173 17.46 -0.49 11.47
C THR A 173 17.69 -1.83 10.77
N ARG A 174 18.56 -2.69 11.33
CA ARG A 174 18.79 -4.05 10.80
C ARG A 174 17.52 -4.91 10.80
N MET A 175 16.67 -4.75 11.82
CA MET A 175 15.34 -5.38 11.88
C MET A 175 14.44 -4.87 10.75
N ALA A 176 14.39 -3.55 10.54
CA ALA A 176 13.57 -2.94 9.49
C ALA A 176 14.02 -3.35 8.07
N VAL A 177 15.34 -3.44 7.82
CA VAL A 177 15.89 -3.94 6.54
C VAL A 177 15.52 -5.40 6.33
N CYS A 178 15.62 -6.23 7.37
CA CYS A 178 15.20 -7.64 7.34
C CYS A 178 13.70 -7.77 7.03
N GLU A 179 12.85 -6.98 7.68
CA GLU A 179 11.41 -6.97 7.42
C GLU A 179 11.10 -6.58 5.97
N CYS A 180 11.74 -5.53 5.45
CA CYS A 180 11.60 -5.13 4.05
C CYS A 180 11.97 -6.28 3.11
N TYR A 181 13.10 -6.96 3.36
CA TYR A 181 13.55 -8.10 2.57
C TYR A 181 12.51 -9.21 2.55
N ARG A 182 12.02 -9.60 3.73
CA ARG A 182 11.07 -10.70 3.90
C ARG A 182 9.74 -10.39 3.22
N LEU A 183 9.21 -9.18 3.39
CA LEU A 183 7.95 -8.77 2.78
C LEU A 183 8.05 -8.65 1.24
N LEU A 184 9.16 -8.14 0.72
CA LEU A 184 9.40 -8.08 -0.74
C LEU A 184 9.55 -9.48 -1.34
N LYS A 185 10.29 -10.38 -0.67
CA LYS A 185 10.60 -11.71 -1.19
C LYS A 185 9.46 -12.72 -1.03
N PHE A 186 8.83 -12.74 0.14
CA PHE A 186 7.85 -13.76 0.54
C PHE A 186 6.46 -13.18 0.76
N GLY A 187 6.38 -11.99 1.37
CA GLY A 187 5.10 -11.35 1.73
C GLY A 187 4.30 -10.79 0.55
N GLY A 188 4.89 -10.70 -0.65
CA GLY A 188 4.22 -10.15 -1.83
C GLY A 188 4.00 -8.64 -1.79
N VAL A 189 4.66 -7.92 -0.88
CA VAL A 189 4.76 -6.46 -0.93
C VAL A 189 5.51 -6.09 -2.20
N ASN A 190 4.98 -5.13 -2.97
CA ASN A 190 5.62 -4.70 -4.21
C ASN A 190 6.58 -3.53 -3.99
N ARG A 191 6.24 -2.58 -3.10
CA ARG A 191 7.09 -1.42 -2.81
C ARG A 191 6.98 -0.97 -1.36
N VAL A 192 8.12 -0.57 -0.81
CA VAL A 192 8.28 -0.05 0.55
C VAL A 192 8.63 1.43 0.52
N LEU A 193 7.98 2.23 1.37
CA LEU A 193 8.44 3.57 1.75
C LEU A 193 9.10 3.50 3.12
N PHE A 194 10.36 3.91 3.21
CA PHE A 194 11.10 4.02 4.45
C PHE A 194 11.26 5.49 4.82
N LEU A 195 10.50 5.93 5.81
CA LEU A 195 10.52 7.29 6.31
C LEU A 195 11.55 7.45 7.43
N VAL A 196 12.43 8.43 7.28
CA VAL A 196 13.40 8.85 8.28
C VAL A 196 13.08 10.26 8.77
N ASP A 197 13.58 10.63 9.96
CA ASP A 197 13.38 11.97 10.54
C ASP A 197 14.11 13.07 9.75
N ARG A 198 15.30 12.78 9.20
CA ARG A 198 16.19 13.76 8.54
C ARG A 198 17.03 13.12 7.43
N ASN A 199 17.55 13.92 6.50
CA ASN A 199 18.29 13.41 5.35
C ASN A 199 19.61 12.71 5.69
N ASN A 200 20.35 13.17 6.69
CA ASN A 200 21.56 12.47 7.14
C ASN A 200 21.27 11.02 7.59
N LEU A 201 20.07 10.76 8.11
CA LEU A 201 19.58 9.42 8.43
C LEU A 201 19.12 8.65 7.19
N ALA A 202 18.74 9.32 6.11
CA ALA A 202 18.43 8.69 4.83
C ALA A 202 19.69 8.03 4.25
N ASP A 203 20.81 8.74 4.21
CA ASP A 203 22.11 8.21 3.77
C ASP A 203 22.58 7.05 4.65
N GLN A 204 22.39 7.16 5.97
CA GLN A 204 22.71 6.07 6.89
C GLN A 204 21.85 4.85 6.61
N THR A 205 20.54 5.02 6.46
CA THR A 205 19.61 3.94 6.11
C THR A 205 19.99 3.30 4.78
N LEU A 206 20.36 4.09 3.77
CA LEU A 206 20.79 3.58 2.46
C LEU A 206 22.07 2.73 2.58
N ARG A 207 23.03 3.14 3.41
CA ARG A 207 24.22 2.32 3.72
C ARG A 207 23.84 1.00 4.38
N GLU A 208 22.94 1.02 5.35
CA GLU A 208 22.46 -0.21 6.01
C GLU A 208 21.80 -1.18 5.01
N PHE A 209 21.00 -0.69 4.06
CA PHE A 209 20.47 -1.53 2.98
C PHE A 209 21.60 -2.10 2.09
N ARG A 210 22.58 -1.30 1.68
CA ARG A 210 23.71 -1.75 0.85
C ARG A 210 24.57 -2.80 1.54
N ASP A 211 24.80 -2.63 2.84
CA ASP A 211 25.70 -3.49 3.61
C ASP A 211 25.00 -4.78 4.06
N TRP A 212 23.67 -4.81 4.12
CA TRP A 212 22.90 -5.98 4.54
C TRP A 212 22.99 -7.12 3.53
N THR A 213 23.34 -8.30 4.05
CA THR A 213 23.50 -9.53 3.27
C THR A 213 22.31 -10.46 3.54
N THR A 214 21.76 -11.02 2.47
CA THR A 214 20.65 -11.98 2.54
C THR A 214 21.10 -13.27 3.25
N PRO A 215 20.28 -13.82 4.15
CA PRO A 215 20.68 -15.00 4.94
C PRO A 215 20.61 -16.30 4.16
N ASP A 216 19.98 -16.33 3.00
CA ASP A 216 19.71 -17.53 2.22
C ASP A 216 20.67 -17.74 1.05
N ASP A 217 20.98 -16.69 0.28
CA ASP A 217 21.89 -16.79 -0.87
C ASP A 217 23.14 -15.90 -0.78
N GLY A 218 23.30 -15.15 0.31
CA GLY A 218 24.52 -14.37 0.59
C GLY A 218 24.73 -13.13 -0.28
N ARG A 219 23.75 -12.76 -1.10
CA ARG A 219 23.77 -11.55 -1.93
C ARG A 219 23.51 -10.30 -1.11
N LYS A 220 23.92 -9.13 -1.61
CA LYS A 220 23.54 -7.86 -0.98
C LYS A 220 22.07 -7.56 -1.26
N PHE A 221 21.38 -6.91 -0.32
CA PHE A 221 19.99 -6.48 -0.55
C PHE A 221 19.84 -5.70 -1.86
N THR A 222 20.76 -4.76 -2.09
CA THR A 222 20.74 -3.88 -3.27
C THR A 222 21.11 -4.57 -4.57
N GLU A 223 21.61 -5.82 -4.55
CA GLU A 223 21.75 -6.65 -5.74
C GLU A 223 20.42 -7.29 -6.17
N LEU A 224 19.45 -7.39 -5.24
CA LEU A 224 18.13 -7.95 -5.50
C LEU A 224 17.08 -6.89 -5.76
N TYR A 225 17.14 -5.80 -5.00
CA TYR A 225 16.11 -4.80 -4.91
C TYR A 225 16.72 -3.41 -4.96
N ASN A 226 16.28 -2.60 -5.93
CA ASN A 226 16.69 -1.21 -6.03
C ASN A 226 16.20 -0.42 -4.80
N VAL A 227 17.12 0.32 -4.18
CA VAL A 227 16.88 1.17 -3.01
C VAL A 227 17.36 2.57 -3.35
N ASP A 228 16.43 3.52 -3.42
CA ASP A 228 16.73 4.87 -3.90
C ASP A 228 16.10 5.94 -2.99
N PRO A 229 16.77 7.10 -2.82
CA PRO A 229 16.14 8.27 -2.24
C PRO A 229 14.96 8.77 -3.10
N LEU A 230 13.99 9.43 -2.46
CA LEU A 230 12.90 10.08 -3.18
C LEU A 230 13.39 11.33 -3.92
N THR A 231 13.11 11.37 -5.24
CA THR A 231 13.37 12.49 -6.16
C THR A 231 12.15 12.74 -7.05
N SER A 232 12.03 13.95 -7.61
CA SER A 232 10.94 14.29 -8.54
C SER A 232 11.09 13.65 -9.94
N SER A 233 12.29 13.22 -10.31
CA SER A 233 12.63 12.68 -11.65
C SER A 233 12.20 11.23 -11.90
N GLY A 234 11.50 10.59 -10.95
CA GLY A 234 10.79 9.33 -11.20
C GLY A 234 11.35 8.08 -10.51
N SER A 235 12.12 8.22 -9.42
CA SER A 235 12.64 7.06 -8.67
C SER A 235 11.56 6.13 -8.10
N VAL A 236 10.30 6.58 -7.98
CA VAL A 236 9.20 5.72 -7.51
C VAL A 236 8.95 4.53 -8.45
N GLY A 237 9.14 4.68 -9.77
CA GLY A 237 8.74 3.66 -10.74
C GLY A 237 9.54 2.35 -10.63
N SER A 238 10.86 2.45 -10.53
CA SER A 238 11.80 1.30 -10.59
C SER A 238 12.28 0.80 -9.23
N SER A 239 12.15 1.60 -8.18
CA SER A 239 12.68 1.28 -6.85
C SER A 239 11.71 0.41 -6.07
N LYS A 240 12.26 -0.59 -5.37
CA LYS A 240 11.51 -1.49 -4.48
C LYS A 240 11.46 -0.96 -3.05
N VAL A 241 12.46 -0.19 -2.66
CA VAL A 241 12.48 0.60 -1.42
C VAL A 241 12.78 2.04 -1.78
N VAL A 242 11.93 2.95 -1.31
CA VAL A 242 12.15 4.39 -1.43
C VAL A 242 12.43 4.95 -0.05
N ILE A 243 13.58 5.62 0.13
CA ILE A 243 13.95 6.27 1.39
C ILE A 243 13.63 7.76 1.28
N SER A 244 12.96 8.33 2.28
CA SER A 244 12.57 9.75 2.26
C SER A 244 12.36 10.31 3.65
N THR A 245 12.42 11.63 3.78
CA THR A 245 11.76 12.34 4.88
C THR A 245 10.27 12.53 4.55
N ILE A 246 9.45 12.80 5.56
CA ILE A 246 8.00 13.01 5.37
C ILE A 246 7.70 14.30 4.59
N GLN A 247 8.54 15.34 4.78
CA GLN A 247 8.47 16.63 4.12
C GLN A 247 8.63 16.49 2.60
N ARG A 248 9.60 15.66 2.17
CA ARG A 248 9.83 15.38 0.75
C ARG A 248 8.68 14.60 0.12
N VAL A 249 8.11 13.63 0.84
CA VAL A 249 6.89 12.92 0.36
C VAL A 249 5.75 13.92 0.16
N TRP A 250 5.51 14.79 1.14
CA TRP A 250 4.48 15.82 1.03
C TRP A 250 4.73 16.79 -0.13
N SER A 251 5.98 17.21 -0.33
CA SER A 251 6.37 18.09 -1.43
C SER A 251 6.08 17.45 -2.79
N VAL A 252 6.41 16.16 -2.95
CA VAL A 252 6.01 15.41 -4.15
C VAL A 252 4.49 15.37 -4.28
N LEU A 253 3.74 15.07 -3.22
CA LEU A 253 2.26 15.07 -3.29
C LEU A 253 1.70 16.45 -3.67
N LYS A 254 2.34 17.54 -3.25
CA LYS A 254 2.03 18.91 -3.67
C LYS A 254 2.39 19.24 -5.13
N GLY A 255 3.07 18.34 -5.82
CA GLY A 255 3.55 18.54 -7.19
C GLY A 255 4.80 19.43 -7.26
N GLN A 256 5.51 19.59 -6.15
CA GLN A 256 6.76 20.33 -6.08
C GLN A 256 7.92 19.45 -6.56
N GLU A 257 8.94 20.08 -7.13
CA GLU A 257 10.18 19.39 -7.44
C GLU A 257 10.95 19.06 -6.17
N VAL A 258 11.59 17.89 -6.17
CA VAL A 258 12.37 17.37 -5.05
C VAL A 258 13.73 16.98 -5.61
N PRO A 259 14.77 17.83 -5.41
CA PRO A 259 16.06 17.68 -6.06
C PRO A 259 16.84 16.46 -5.54
N GLU A 260 17.87 16.04 -6.27
CA GLU A 260 18.84 15.09 -5.72
C GLU A 260 19.69 15.80 -4.64
N GLY A 261 19.66 15.28 -3.41
CA GLY A 261 20.40 15.83 -2.27
C GLY A 261 19.56 16.66 -1.29
N ASP A 262 20.27 17.29 -0.34
CA ASP A 262 19.70 18.12 0.72
C ASP A 262 19.14 19.44 0.17
N ASP A 263 17.93 19.78 0.59
CA ASP A 263 17.27 21.06 0.35
C ASP A 263 16.67 21.56 1.67
N PRO A 264 17.34 22.49 2.37
CA PRO A 264 16.85 23.03 3.65
C PRO A 264 15.44 23.64 3.57
N GLY A 265 15.03 24.16 2.40
CA GLY A 265 13.69 24.71 2.21
C GLY A 265 12.58 23.66 2.28
N ILE A 266 12.92 22.40 1.97
CA ILE A 266 12.01 21.25 2.07
C ILE A 266 12.25 20.50 3.39
N ASP A 267 13.51 20.18 3.68
CA ASP A 267 13.87 19.20 4.71
C ASP A 267 13.70 19.74 6.13
N ASP A 268 13.88 21.05 6.33
CA ASP A 268 13.66 21.72 7.62
C ASP A 268 12.24 22.27 7.78
N PHE A 269 11.35 22.04 6.81
CA PHE A 269 9.98 22.55 6.88
C PHE A 269 9.18 21.89 8.00
N ILE A 270 8.65 22.72 8.90
CA ILE A 270 7.75 22.32 9.98
C ILE A 270 6.45 23.11 9.81
N PRO A 271 5.31 22.44 9.58
CA PRO A 271 4.03 23.12 9.37
C PRO A 271 3.43 23.57 10.70
N ASP A 272 2.73 24.71 10.69
CA ASP A 272 2.04 25.25 11.88
C ASP A 272 0.71 24.52 12.19
N ALA A 273 0.17 23.78 11.21
CA ALA A 273 -1.08 23.04 11.29
C ALA A 273 -1.00 21.72 10.48
N PRO A 274 -1.91 20.76 10.68
CA PRO A 274 -1.93 19.54 9.88
C PRO A 274 -1.93 19.84 8.38
N VAL A 275 -1.02 19.20 7.65
CA VAL A 275 -0.86 19.45 6.22
C VAL A 275 -2.01 18.85 5.42
N GLU A 276 -2.44 19.57 4.40
CA GLU A 276 -3.37 19.05 3.41
C GLU A 276 -2.63 18.17 2.39
N VAL A 277 -3.27 17.06 2.04
CA VAL A 277 -2.77 16.12 1.03
C VAL A 277 -3.68 16.15 -0.19
N GLN A 278 -3.08 16.16 -1.37
CA GLN A 278 -3.77 16.15 -2.65
C GLN A 278 -3.34 14.94 -3.47
N TYR A 279 -4.18 14.51 -4.41
CA TYR A 279 -3.84 13.43 -5.33
C TYR A 279 -2.66 13.86 -6.22
N ASN A 280 -1.63 13.03 -6.31
CA ASN A 280 -0.57 13.20 -7.30
C ASN A 280 -0.48 11.96 -8.21
N ALA A 281 -0.55 12.18 -9.53
CA ALA A 281 -0.46 11.11 -10.51
C ALA A 281 0.94 10.45 -10.59
N LEU A 282 2.00 11.08 -10.15
CA LEU A 282 3.33 10.48 -10.08
C LEU A 282 3.48 9.58 -8.83
N MET A 283 2.62 9.77 -7.83
CA MET A 283 2.64 9.03 -6.59
C MET A 283 1.20 8.72 -6.14
N PRO A 284 0.47 7.85 -6.84
CA PRO A 284 -0.91 7.51 -6.48
C PRO A 284 -0.98 6.73 -5.13
N PRO A 285 -2.14 6.64 -4.46
CA PRO A 285 -2.28 6.00 -3.14
C PRO A 285 -1.76 4.56 -3.06
N GLU A 286 -1.84 3.80 -4.14
CA GLU A 286 -1.34 2.42 -4.22
C GLU A 286 0.18 2.29 -4.45
N THR A 287 0.92 3.39 -4.40
CA THR A 287 2.37 3.41 -4.72
C THR A 287 3.17 2.48 -3.81
N PHE A 288 2.84 2.45 -2.52
CA PHE A 288 3.52 1.67 -1.49
C PHE A 288 2.50 0.73 -0.85
N ASP A 289 2.88 -0.53 -0.64
CA ASP A 289 2.06 -1.49 0.12
C ASP A 289 2.51 -1.55 1.59
N PHE A 290 3.71 -1.05 1.89
CA PHE A 290 4.31 -1.05 3.22
C PHE A 290 5.04 0.27 3.48
N VAL A 291 4.78 0.88 4.64
CA VAL A 291 5.41 2.12 5.08
C VAL A 291 6.07 1.86 6.44
N ILE A 292 7.37 2.06 6.53
CA ILE A 292 8.09 2.12 7.80
C ILE A 292 8.33 3.59 8.13
N VAL A 293 8.13 3.97 9.39
CA VAL A 293 8.48 5.30 9.88
C VAL A 293 9.42 5.15 11.07
N ASP A 294 10.69 5.50 10.88
CA ASP A 294 11.65 5.59 11.97
C ASP A 294 11.44 6.86 12.79
N GLU A 295 11.72 6.77 14.08
CA GLU A 295 11.39 7.77 15.11
C GLU A 295 9.96 8.33 15.00
N ALA A 296 9.01 7.39 14.91
CA ALA A 296 7.58 7.61 14.75
C ALA A 296 6.96 8.67 15.70
N HIS A 297 7.54 8.86 16.89
CA HIS A 297 7.09 9.84 17.87
C HIS A 297 7.25 11.30 17.39
N ARG A 298 8.17 11.58 16.45
CA ARG A 298 8.39 12.90 15.85
C ARG A 298 7.63 13.09 14.55
N SER A 299 7.57 12.03 13.74
CA SER A 299 7.19 12.13 12.33
C SER A 299 5.73 11.78 12.03
N ILE A 300 5.01 11.06 12.91
CA ILE A 300 3.64 10.56 12.63
C ILE A 300 2.55 11.33 13.39
N TYR A 301 2.89 12.02 14.48
CA TYR A 301 1.87 12.61 15.35
C TYR A 301 1.43 14.01 14.88
N GLY A 302 0.12 14.11 14.63
CA GLY A 302 -0.59 15.36 14.37
C GLY A 302 -0.39 15.89 12.95
N LEU A 303 0.72 16.59 12.74
CA LEU A 303 0.90 17.49 11.60
C LEU A 303 1.00 16.77 10.26
N TRP A 304 1.60 15.57 10.27
CA TRP A 304 1.94 14.81 9.06
C TRP A 304 1.05 13.59 8.81
N ARG A 305 0.09 13.32 9.71
CA ARG A 305 -0.72 12.09 9.68
C ARG A 305 -1.38 11.84 8.32
N GLY A 306 -1.89 12.90 7.67
CA GLY A 306 -2.53 12.79 6.36
C GLY A 306 -1.62 12.23 5.28
N VAL A 307 -0.32 12.52 5.33
CA VAL A 307 0.67 12.05 4.34
C VAL A 307 0.91 10.54 4.48
N VAL A 308 0.95 10.03 5.72
CA VAL A 308 1.12 8.59 5.97
C VAL A 308 -0.16 7.82 5.63
N GLU A 309 -1.33 8.40 5.95
CA GLU A 309 -2.65 7.80 5.68
C GLU A 309 -3.10 7.92 4.21
N TYR A 310 -2.35 8.66 3.38
CA TYR A 310 -2.59 8.76 1.94
C TYR A 310 -2.43 7.42 1.22
N PHE A 311 -1.48 6.59 1.65
CA PHE A 311 -1.16 5.33 0.99
C PHE A 311 -2.05 4.17 1.47
N ASP A 312 -2.47 3.29 0.55
CA ASP A 312 -3.13 2.01 0.90
C ASP A 312 -2.09 0.97 1.33
N ALA A 313 -1.40 1.26 2.44
CA ALA A 313 -0.27 0.51 2.93
C ALA A 313 -0.48 0.02 4.38
N HIS A 314 0.23 -1.04 4.75
CA HIS A 314 0.45 -1.35 6.17
C HIS A 314 1.54 -0.44 6.74
N ILE A 315 1.27 0.21 7.88
CA ILE A 315 2.17 1.19 8.47
C ILE A 315 2.85 0.62 9.72
N VAL A 316 4.17 0.69 9.78
CA VAL A 316 4.96 0.33 10.97
C VAL A 316 5.69 1.56 11.47
N GLY A 317 5.32 2.02 12.67
CA GLY A 317 6.10 3.01 13.40
C GLY A 317 7.19 2.33 14.21
N LEU A 318 8.40 2.87 14.18
CA LEU A 318 9.51 2.45 15.02
C LEU A 318 9.89 3.60 15.96
N THR A 319 10.06 3.31 17.25
CA THR A 319 10.44 4.34 18.24
C THR A 319 11.34 3.78 19.32
N ALA A 320 12.28 4.61 19.82
CA ALA A 320 13.07 4.28 21.01
C ALA A 320 12.44 4.77 22.32
N THR A 321 11.60 5.81 22.24
CA THR A 321 10.97 6.44 23.40
C THR A 321 9.57 5.87 23.64
N PRO A 322 9.18 5.59 24.90
CA PRO A 322 7.79 5.33 25.26
C PRO A 322 6.93 6.57 24.95
N MET A 323 5.69 6.33 24.51
CA MET A 323 4.63 7.34 24.40
C MET A 323 3.96 7.56 25.74
#